data_AF-A0A195C7F3-F1
#
_entry.id   AF-A0A195C7F3-F1
#
_cell.length_a   1.000
_cell.length_b   1.000
_cell.length_c   1.000
_cell.angle_alpha   90.00
_cell.angle_beta   90.00
_cell.angle_gamma   90.00
#
_symmetry.space_group_name_H-M   'P 1'
#
loop_
_entity.id
_entity.type
_entity.pdbx_description
1 polymer ?
#
loop_
_entity_poly.entity_id
_entity_poly.type
_entity_poly.pdbx_seq_one_letter_code
_entity_poly.pdbx_strand_id
1 'polypeptide(L)'
;MAKERGVLKIMWNSFVSSLKPRFARRKLIGEDYYGTKYYEEDIRYSARKRPPRSFVPVNKDDFEQELPAEWEAWLRYRRKEPPTREEIEANYQLTMIKKENAVKLLKNRSENDDTINLPTTSATQTTPGNFPVYEDYKSFNSDYKPKDSYK
;
A
#
# COMPACT_ATOMS: atom_id res chain seq x y z
N MET A 1 12.91 40.85 -38.84
CA MET A 1 12.33 39.68 -39.53
C MET A 1 12.01 38.62 -38.49
N ALA A 2 10.72 38.46 -38.17
CA ALA A 2 10.27 37.49 -37.18
C ALA A 2 10.47 36.08 -37.74
N LYS A 3 11.28 35.28 -37.06
CA LYS A 3 11.59 33.90 -37.43
C LYS A 3 10.33 33.07 -37.14
N GLU A 4 9.47 32.87 -38.14
CA GLU A 4 8.30 31.99 -38.04
C GLU A 4 8.79 30.59 -37.66
N ARG A 5 8.62 30.22 -36.39
CA ARG A 5 9.16 28.97 -35.82
C ARG A 5 8.29 27.80 -36.26
N GLY A 6 8.48 27.36 -37.52
CA GLY A 6 8.18 26.03 -38.07
C GLY A 6 6.97 25.27 -37.49
N VAL A 7 5.77 25.84 -37.54
CA VAL A 7 4.53 25.16 -37.10
C VAL A 7 4.33 23.84 -37.85
N LEU A 8 4.57 23.82 -39.17
CA LEU A 8 4.51 22.61 -39.99
C LEU A 8 5.51 21.54 -39.54
N LYS A 9 6.70 21.94 -39.07
CA LYS A 9 7.71 21.01 -38.52
C LYS A 9 7.24 20.41 -37.20
N ILE A 10 6.55 21.17 -36.36
CA ILE A 10 5.94 20.66 -35.12
C ILE A 10 4.85 19.64 -35.47
N MET A 11 3.97 19.97 -36.42
CA MET A 11 2.89 19.06 -36.86
C MET A 11 3.45 17.76 -37.47
N TRP A 12 4.49 17.86 -38.31
CA TRP A 12 5.17 16.69 -38.88
C TRP A 12 5.85 15.82 -37.83
N ASN A 13 6.57 16.44 -36.89
CA ASN A 13 7.19 15.71 -35.79
C ASN A 13 6.15 15.01 -34.91
N SER A 14 5.03 15.68 -34.63
CA SER A 14 3.90 15.10 -33.89
C SER A 14 3.31 13.90 -34.64
N PHE A 15 3.07 14.03 -35.95
CA PHE A 15 2.58 12.96 -36.80
C PHE A 15 3.53 11.75 -36.85
N VAL A 16 4.81 11.95 -37.14
CA VAL A 16 5.81 10.87 -37.17
C VAL A 16 5.98 10.23 -35.78
N SER A 17 5.88 11.01 -34.71
CA SER A 17 5.92 10.47 -33.34
C SER A 17 4.69 9.63 -32.99
N SER A 18 3.53 9.91 -33.59
CA SER A 18 2.29 9.17 -33.37
C SER A 18 2.31 7.77 -34.01
N LEU A 19 3.05 7.60 -35.12
CA LEU A 19 3.25 6.30 -35.77
C LEU A 19 4.29 5.41 -35.08
N LYS A 20 5.10 5.93 -34.13
CA LYS A 20 6.09 5.10 -33.45
C LYS A 20 5.40 4.12 -32.50
N PRO A 21 5.55 2.79 -32.69
CA PRO A 21 4.95 1.79 -31.83
C PRO A 21 5.36 2.03 -30.36
N ARG A 22 4.37 2.18 -29.47
CA ARG A 22 4.60 2.38 -28.02
C ARG A 22 5.02 1.10 -27.30
N PHE A 23 5.07 -0.04 -28.01
CA PHE A 23 5.20 -1.39 -27.44
C PHE A 23 6.53 -1.64 -26.71
N ALA A 24 7.63 -0.98 -27.09
CA ALA A 24 8.94 -1.18 -26.46
C ALA A 24 9.18 -0.33 -25.19
N ARG A 25 8.15 0.34 -24.64
CA ARG A 25 8.34 1.25 -23.49
C ARG A 25 8.28 0.56 -22.14
N ARG A 26 7.69 -0.64 -22.07
CA ARG A 26 7.43 -1.38 -20.84
C ARG A 26 8.32 -2.61 -20.80
N LYS A 27 9.25 -2.66 -19.85
CA LYS A 27 10.05 -3.85 -19.58
C LYS A 27 9.26 -4.74 -18.63
N LEU A 28 8.97 -5.99 -19.03
CA LEU A 28 8.40 -6.99 -18.14
C LEU A 28 9.46 -7.36 -17.10
N ILE A 29 9.14 -7.16 -15.83
CA ILE A 29 10.02 -7.44 -14.70
C ILE A 29 9.72 -8.81 -14.09
N GLY A 30 8.44 -9.13 -13.94
CA GLY A 30 8.02 -10.41 -13.36
C GLY A 30 6.52 -10.61 -13.33
N GLU A 31 6.14 -11.74 -12.76
CA GLU A 31 4.76 -12.20 -12.58
C GLU A 31 4.62 -12.72 -11.14
N ASP A 32 3.47 -12.49 -10.52
CA ASP A 32 3.16 -13.05 -9.20
C ASP A 32 2.46 -14.42 -9.27
N TYR A 33 2.11 -14.99 -8.12
CA TYR A 33 1.35 -16.23 -8.04
C TYR A 33 -0.13 -16.10 -8.44
N TYR A 34 -0.64 -14.87 -8.64
CA TYR A 34 -1.98 -14.62 -9.17
C TYR A 34 -2.00 -14.53 -10.71
N GLY A 35 -0.84 -14.41 -11.36
CA GLY A 35 -0.70 -14.18 -12.81
C GLY A 35 -0.67 -12.71 -13.22
N THR A 36 -0.57 -11.79 -12.24
CA THR A 36 -0.43 -10.35 -12.46
C THR A 36 0.96 -10.04 -13.01
N LYS A 37 1.03 -9.26 -14.09
CA LYS A 37 2.31 -8.93 -14.75
C LYS A 37 2.77 -7.53 -14.38
N TYR A 38 4.04 -7.43 -13.97
CA TYR A 38 4.64 -6.19 -13.50
C TYR A 38 5.65 -5.62 -14.51
N TYR A 39 5.57 -4.32 -14.71
CA TYR A 39 6.35 -3.60 -15.72
C TYR A 39 7.05 -2.38 -15.13
N GLU A 40 8.25 -2.10 -15.63
CA GLU A 40 9.00 -0.87 -15.38
C GLU A 40 9.26 -0.16 -16.71
N GLU A 41 9.09 1.17 -16.73
CA GLU A 41 9.37 1.98 -17.92
C GLU A 41 10.57 2.91 -17.69
N ASP A 42 11.39 3.13 -18.73
CA ASP A 42 12.53 4.05 -18.68
C ASP A 42 12.11 5.52 -18.66
N ILE A 43 12.84 6.35 -17.91
CA ILE A 43 12.63 7.80 -17.87
C ILE A 43 13.30 8.44 -19.09
N ARG A 44 12.52 8.82 -20.10
CA ARG A 44 13.07 9.51 -21.29
C ARG A 44 13.04 11.04 -21.20
N TYR A 45 11.87 11.61 -20.87
CA TYR A 45 11.65 13.07 -20.92
C TYR A 45 10.63 13.49 -19.86
N SER A 46 10.96 13.29 -18.58
CA SER A 46 10.07 13.71 -17.50
C SER A 46 10.84 14.27 -16.32
N ALA A 47 10.22 15.17 -15.56
CA ALA A 47 10.74 15.64 -14.28
C ALA A 47 10.71 14.57 -13.17
N ARG A 48 10.31 13.32 -13.48
CA ARG A 48 10.25 12.24 -12.49
C ARG A 48 11.67 11.81 -12.13
N LYS A 49 11.90 11.67 -10.81
CA LYS A 49 13.17 11.17 -10.26
C LYS A 49 13.31 9.64 -10.31
N ARG A 50 12.19 8.91 -10.47
CA ARG A 50 12.14 7.44 -10.41
C ARG A 50 11.42 6.87 -11.64
N PRO A 51 11.86 5.71 -12.16
CA PRO A 51 11.23 5.06 -13.31
C PRO A 51 9.81 4.64 -12.94
N PRO A 52 8.78 4.98 -13.74
CA PRO A 52 7.42 4.60 -13.42
C PRO A 52 7.25 3.08 -13.45
N ARG A 53 6.65 2.54 -12.39
CA ARG A 53 6.30 1.13 -12.23
C ARG A 53 4.79 0.96 -12.37
N SER A 54 4.37 -0.10 -13.04
CA SER A 54 2.95 -0.39 -13.29
C SER A 54 2.71 -1.89 -13.32
N PHE A 55 1.46 -2.30 -13.17
CA PHE A 55 1.04 -3.69 -13.34
C PHE A 55 -0.14 -3.77 -14.31
N VAL A 56 -0.36 -4.94 -14.88
CA VAL A 56 -1.55 -5.26 -15.67
C VAL A 56 -2.37 -6.27 -14.87
N PRO A 57 -3.60 -5.91 -14.46
CA PRO A 57 -4.45 -6.83 -13.72
C PRO A 57 -4.84 -8.02 -14.60
N VAL A 58 -5.07 -9.18 -13.97
CA VAL A 58 -5.47 -10.41 -14.67
C VAL A 58 -6.85 -10.21 -15.31
N ASN A 59 -7.77 -9.65 -14.53
CA ASN A 59 -9.07 -9.20 -15.00
C ASN A 59 -8.99 -7.70 -15.30
N LYS A 60 -9.16 -7.33 -16.57
CA LYS A 60 -8.96 -5.94 -17.02
C LYS A 60 -9.94 -4.94 -16.38
N ASP A 61 -11.10 -5.42 -15.95
CA ASP A 61 -12.18 -4.61 -15.38
C ASP A 61 -12.15 -4.61 -13.84
N ASP A 62 -11.26 -5.39 -13.23
CA ASP A 62 -11.12 -5.46 -11.77
C ASP A 62 -10.02 -4.50 -11.29
N PHE A 63 -10.44 -3.41 -10.65
CA PHE A 63 -9.55 -2.41 -10.07
C PHE A 63 -9.24 -2.67 -8.59
N GLU A 64 -9.93 -3.62 -7.96
CA GLU A 64 -9.79 -3.95 -6.53
C GLU A 64 -8.98 -5.23 -6.32
N GLN A 65 -8.32 -5.73 -7.36
CA GLN A 65 -7.49 -6.93 -7.31
C GLN A 65 -6.48 -6.87 -6.15
N GLU A 66 -6.50 -7.88 -5.29
CA GLU A 66 -5.51 -8.04 -4.23
C GLU A 66 -4.11 -8.27 -4.83
N LEU A 67 -3.13 -7.51 -4.33
CA LEU A 67 -1.74 -7.61 -4.75
C LEU A 67 -0.90 -8.23 -3.63
N PRO A 68 0.08 -9.09 -3.95
CA PRO A 68 1.06 -9.55 -2.97
C PRO A 68 1.83 -8.37 -2.37
N ALA A 69 2.07 -8.43 -1.06
CA ALA A 69 2.71 -7.33 -0.32
C ALA A 69 4.11 -6.96 -0.86
N GLU A 70 4.85 -7.94 -1.36
CA GLU A 70 6.18 -7.74 -1.96
C GLU A 70 6.12 -6.85 -3.21
N TRP A 71 5.19 -7.17 -4.10
CA TRP A 71 4.97 -6.45 -5.35
C TRP A 71 4.36 -5.08 -5.09
N GLU A 72 3.45 -4.96 -4.12
CA GLU A 72 2.94 -3.67 -3.68
C GLU A 72 4.07 -2.76 -3.17
N ALA A 73 4.97 -3.30 -2.35
CA ALA A 73 6.12 -2.55 -1.84
C ALA A 73 7.08 -2.11 -2.96
N TRP A 74 7.27 -2.95 -3.98
CA TRP A 74 8.06 -2.59 -5.16
C TRP A 74 7.37 -1.52 -6.02
N LEU A 75 6.08 -1.65 -6.31
CA LEU A 75 5.29 -0.66 -7.06
C LEU A 75 5.31 0.72 -6.38
N ARG A 76 5.26 0.75 -5.04
CA ARG A 76 5.30 1.99 -4.24
C ARG A 76 6.71 2.52 -3.98
N TYR A 77 7.74 1.96 -4.62
CA TYR A 77 9.14 2.34 -4.45
C TYR A 77 9.67 2.21 -3.01
N ARG A 78 9.04 1.37 -2.18
CA ARG A 78 9.61 1.02 -0.87
C ARG A 78 10.79 0.06 -1.05
N ARG A 79 10.69 -0.85 -2.04
CA ARG A 79 11.78 -1.72 -2.48
C ARG A 79 12.41 -1.19 -3.76
N LYS A 80 13.75 -1.23 -3.86
CA LYS A 80 14.48 -0.87 -5.08
C LYS A 80 14.41 -2.00 -6.10
N GLU A 81 14.70 -3.22 -5.65
CA GLU A 81 14.73 -4.44 -6.45
C GLU A 81 13.38 -5.17 -6.40
N PRO A 82 12.97 -5.80 -7.51
CA PRO A 82 11.76 -6.62 -7.54
C PRO A 82 11.94 -7.89 -6.70
N PRO A 83 10.85 -8.49 -6.19
CA PRO A 83 10.93 -9.75 -5.46
C PRO A 83 11.43 -10.88 -6.36
N THR A 84 12.16 -11.83 -5.77
CA THR A 84 12.62 -13.04 -6.46
C THR A 84 11.55 -14.13 -6.42
N ARG A 85 11.61 -15.10 -7.35
CA ARG A 85 10.65 -16.20 -7.39
C ARG A 85 10.67 -17.04 -6.11
N GLU A 86 11.86 -17.32 -5.59
CA GLU A 86 12.05 -18.07 -4.35
C GLU A 86 11.44 -17.34 -3.15
N GLU A 87 11.58 -16.01 -3.07
CA GLU A 87 10.97 -15.20 -2.01
C GLU A 87 9.44 -15.26 -2.09
N ILE A 88 8.89 -15.12 -3.30
CA ILE A 88 7.43 -15.18 -3.54
C ILE A 88 6.88 -16.54 -3.09
N GLU A 89 7.53 -17.64 -3.45
CA GLU A 89 7.11 -18.99 -3.09
C GLU A 89 7.17 -19.24 -1.58
N ALA A 90 8.27 -18.86 -0.92
CA ALA A 90 8.43 -19.00 0.52
C ALA A 90 7.37 -18.19 1.28
N ASN A 91 7.11 -16.96 0.86
CA ASN A 91 6.10 -16.12 1.47
C ASN A 91 4.69 -16.66 1.24
N TYR A 92 4.40 -17.18 0.04
CA TYR A 92 3.13 -17.86 -0.24
C TYR A 92 2.90 -19.01 0.76
N GLN A 93 3.88 -19.90 0.93
CA GLN A 93 3.80 -20.99 1.90
C GLN A 93 3.55 -20.49 3.33
N LEU A 94 4.27 -19.44 3.75
CA LEU A 94 4.06 -18.82 5.07
C LEU A 94 2.65 -18.26 5.23
N THR A 95 2.07 -17.65 4.18
CA THR A 95 0.69 -17.15 4.26
C THR A 95 -0.31 -18.29 4.43
N MET A 96 -0.12 -19.41 3.74
CA MET A 96 -1.00 -20.58 3.85
C MET A 96 -0.94 -21.19 5.25
N ILE A 97 0.27 -21.37 5.80
CA ILE A 97 0.47 -21.87 7.18
C ILE A 97 -0.20 -20.93 8.20
N LYS A 98 -0.06 -19.61 8.03
CA LYS A 98 -0.71 -18.63 8.91
C LYS A 98 -2.23 -18.71 8.85
N LYS A 99 -2.80 -18.88 7.66
CA LYS A 99 -4.26 -19.07 7.48
C LYS A 99 -4.73 -20.32 8.23
N GLU A 100 -4.03 -21.44 8.09
CA GLU A 100 -4.37 -22.68 8.81
C GLU A 100 -4.28 -22.50 10.33
N ASN A 101 -3.21 -21.88 10.82
CA ASN A 101 -3.03 -21.63 12.25
C ASN A 101 -4.09 -20.67 12.80
N ALA A 102 -4.48 -19.64 12.04
CA ALA A 102 -5.56 -18.74 12.42
C ALA A 102 -6.90 -19.49 12.53
N VAL A 103 -7.21 -20.39 11.58
CA VAL A 103 -8.42 -21.23 11.66
C VAL A 103 -8.40 -22.14 12.88
N LYS A 104 -7.26 -22.77 13.21
CA LYS A 104 -7.10 -23.60 14.41
C LYS A 104 -7.33 -22.77 15.69
N LEU A 105 -6.77 -21.57 15.78
CA LEU A 105 -6.97 -20.67 16.92
C LEU A 105 -8.42 -20.22 17.07
N LEU A 106 -9.10 -19.93 15.97
CA LEU A 106 -10.52 -19.56 15.98
C LEU A 106 -11.40 -20.72 16.46
N LYS A 107 -11.15 -21.95 15.99
CA LYS A 107 -11.86 -23.15 16.45
C LYS A 107 -11.64 -23.42 17.93
N ASN A 108 -10.38 -23.40 18.36
CA ASN A 108 -10.04 -23.57 19.79
C ASN A 108 -10.71 -22.48 20.63
N ARG A 109 -10.73 -21.22 20.15
CA ARG A 109 -11.43 -20.13 20.85
C ARG A 109 -12.93 -20.40 20.97
N SER A 110 -13.60 -20.77 19.87
CA SER A 110 -15.04 -21.05 19.91
C SER A 110 -15.40 -22.22 20.83
N GLU A 111 -14.56 -23.26 20.91
CA GLU A 111 -14.79 -24.38 21.83
C GLU A 111 -14.60 -23.99 23.31
N ASN A 112 -13.75 -23.00 23.60
CA ASN A 112 -13.51 -22.51 24.95
C ASN A 112 -14.43 -21.34 25.36
N ASP A 113 -15.08 -20.66 24.40
CA ASP A 113 -15.96 -19.49 24.64
C ASP A 113 -17.30 -19.85 25.31
N ASP A 114 -17.68 -21.13 25.35
CA ASP A 114 -18.88 -21.58 26.07
C ASP A 114 -18.69 -21.62 27.61
N THR A 115 -17.47 -21.39 28.13
CA THR A 115 -17.20 -21.47 29.58
C THR A 115 -16.55 -20.23 30.21
N ILE A 116 -16.31 -19.16 29.45
CA ILE A 116 -15.64 -17.97 29.99
C ILE A 116 -16.64 -16.83 30.06
N ASN A 117 -17.28 -16.72 31.22
CA ASN A 117 -17.64 -15.42 31.77
C ASN A 117 -16.42 -14.51 31.61
N LEU A 118 -16.47 -13.59 30.64
CA LEU A 118 -15.52 -12.50 30.52
C LEU A 118 -15.41 -11.89 31.93
N PRO A 119 -14.21 -11.79 32.55
CA PRO A 119 -14.11 -11.20 33.87
C PRO A 119 -14.64 -9.77 33.73
N THR A 120 -15.88 -9.56 34.19
CA THR A 120 -16.42 -8.26 34.52
C THR A 120 -15.62 -7.84 35.74
N THR A 121 -14.37 -7.42 35.51
CA THR A 121 -13.55 -6.78 36.53
C THR A 121 -14.27 -5.51 36.91
N SER A 122 -15.04 -5.63 37.99
CA SER A 122 -15.29 -4.62 39.01
C SER A 122 -15.78 -3.27 38.48
N ALA A 123 -17.10 -3.13 38.56
CA ALA A 123 -17.78 -1.84 38.59
C ALA A 123 -17.04 -0.84 39.51
N THR A 124 -16.40 0.18 38.94
CA THR A 124 -16.23 1.57 39.47
C THR A 124 -15.31 2.44 38.61
N GLN A 125 -15.33 2.34 37.28
CA GLN A 125 -14.65 3.34 36.42
C GLN A 125 -15.59 3.82 35.32
N THR A 126 -15.92 5.12 35.33
CA THR A 126 -16.83 5.83 34.42
C THR A 126 -16.20 6.16 33.06
N THR A 127 -15.11 5.48 32.67
CA THR A 127 -14.40 5.73 31.40
C THR A 127 -14.63 4.58 30.42
N PRO A 128 -15.13 4.86 29.19
CA PRO A 128 -15.25 3.84 28.16
C PRO A 128 -13.84 3.47 27.65
N GLY A 129 -13.47 2.19 27.83
CA GLY A 129 -12.18 1.65 27.44
C GLY A 129 -11.34 1.29 28.67
N ASN A 130 -10.89 0.04 28.71
CA ASN A 130 -10.12 -0.58 29.79
C ASN A 130 -8.67 -0.04 29.90
N PHE A 131 -8.48 1.28 29.74
CA PHE A 131 -7.19 1.95 29.83
C PHE A 131 -7.00 2.54 31.24
N PRO A 132 -5.80 2.41 31.85
CA PRO A 132 -5.51 3.02 33.12
C PRO A 132 -5.55 4.56 32.99
N VAL A 133 -6.35 5.21 33.84
CA VAL A 133 -6.34 6.67 33.96
C VAL A 133 -5.16 7.09 34.85
N TYR A 134 -4.17 7.76 34.27
CA TYR A 134 -3.05 8.31 35.01
C TYR A 134 -3.49 9.51 35.85
N GLU A 135 -2.95 9.63 37.06
CA GLU A 135 -3.28 10.70 38.02
C GLU A 135 -3.16 12.11 37.41
N ASP A 136 -2.16 12.32 36.55
CA ASP A 136 -1.87 13.58 35.86
C ASP A 136 -3.05 14.12 35.00
N TYR A 137 -4.00 13.25 34.62
CA TYR A 137 -5.13 13.60 33.77
C TYR A 137 -6.47 13.69 34.52
N LYS A 138 -6.51 13.38 35.83
CA LYS A 138 -7.76 13.49 36.61
C LYS A 138 -8.26 14.93 36.76
N SER A 139 -7.39 15.92 36.59
CA SER A 139 -7.68 17.34 36.75
C SER A 139 -8.04 18.07 35.43
N PHE A 140 -8.15 17.37 34.30
CA PHE A 140 -8.33 18.02 32.99
C PHE A 140 -9.66 18.78 32.84
N ASN A 141 -10.60 18.63 33.78
CA ASN A 141 -11.86 19.38 33.82
C ASN A 141 -11.91 20.48 34.92
N SER A 142 -10.81 20.75 35.62
CA SER A 142 -10.72 21.86 36.58
C SER A 142 -9.78 22.95 36.05
N ASP A 143 -10.36 24.00 35.46
CA ASP A 143 -9.79 25.34 35.26
C ASP A 143 -8.32 25.43 34.83
N TYR A 144 -7.99 24.98 33.61
CA TYR A 144 -6.74 25.37 32.97
C TYR A 144 -6.81 26.84 32.49
N LYS A 145 -6.15 27.77 33.20
CA LYS A 145 -5.92 29.14 32.71
C LYS A 145 -4.55 29.21 32.02
N PRO A 146 -4.46 29.47 30.70
CA PRO A 146 -3.18 29.65 30.04
C PRO A 146 -2.45 30.85 30.66
N LYS A 147 -1.16 30.68 30.98
CA LYS A 147 -0.31 31.78 31.43
C LYS A 147 -0.04 32.70 30.24
N ASP A 148 -0.57 33.91 30.28
CA ASP A 148 -0.27 34.94 29.29
C ASP A 148 1.16 35.44 29.52
N SER A 149 2.08 35.17 28.59
CA SER A 149 3.51 35.44 28.74
C SER A 149 3.91 36.90 28.46
N TYR A 150 2.94 37.81 28.33
CA TYR A 150 3.15 39.20 27.90
C TYR A 150 2.55 40.26 28.86
N LYS A 151 2.55 40.01 30.17
CA LYS A 151 2.28 41.04 31.19
C LYS A 151 3.37 41.10 32.24
#